data_AF-A0AAP4C8R0-F1
#
_entry.id   AF-A0AAP4C8R0-F1
#
_cell.length_a   1.000
_cell.length_b   1.000
_cell.length_c   1.000
_cell.angle_alpha   90.00
_cell.angle_beta   90.00
_cell.angle_gamma   90.00
#
_symmetry.space_group_name_H-M   'P 1'
#
loop_
_entity.id
_entity.type
_entity.pdbx_description
1 polymer ?
#
loop_
_entity_poly.entity_id
_entity_poly.type
_entity_poly.pdbx_seq_one_letter_code
_entity_poly.pdbx_strand_id
1 'polypeptide(L)'
;YLIIVVGMAWLFVRLPSSFLPDEDQGVFLSMAQLPAGATQERTQKVLDEMTDYYLTKEKANVESVFAVNGFGFAGRGQNTGIAFVSLKDWSER
;
A
#
# COMPACT_ATOMS: atom_id res chain seq x y z
N TYR A 1 -3.93 -34.27 31.82
CA TYR A 1 -3.96 -32.83 32.17
C TYR A 1 -2.63 -32.14 31.92
N LEU A 2 -1.50 -32.66 32.42
CA LEU A 2 -0.15 -32.08 32.19
C LEU A 2 0.22 -31.84 30.72
N ILE A 3 -0.10 -32.78 29.82
CA ILE A 3 0.16 -32.65 28.38
C ILE A 3 -0.56 -31.42 27.78
N ILE A 4 -1.79 -31.15 28.23
CA ILE A 4 -2.59 -30.00 27.75
C ILE A 4 -1.95 -28.69 28.22
N VAL A 5 -1.52 -28.62 29.49
CA VAL A 5 -0.87 -27.42 30.06
C VAL A 5 0.45 -27.12 29.36
N VAL A 6 1.29 -28.13 29.15
CA VAL A 6 2.56 -27.98 28.43
C VAL A 6 2.33 -27.61 26.97
N GLY A 7 1.33 -28.22 26.32
CA GLY A 7 0.95 -27.88 24.94
C GLY A 7 0.48 -26.44 24.79
N MET A 8 -0.37 -25.95 25.71
CA MET A 8 -0.82 -24.56 25.74
C MET A 8 0.35 -23.60 25.94
N ALA A 9 1.22 -23.84 26.92
CA ALA A 9 2.37 -22.97 27.18
C ALA A 9 3.31 -22.90 25.97
N TRP A 10 3.55 -24.04 25.31
CA TRP A 10 4.38 -24.11 24.11
C TRP A 10 3.77 -23.34 22.93
N LEU A 11 2.47 -23.50 22.67
CA LEU A 11 1.76 -22.78 21.61
C LEU A 11 1.69 -21.27 21.90
N PHE A 12 1.43 -20.89 23.14
CA PHE A 12 1.30 -19.49 23.54
C PHE A 12 2.59 -18.70 23.32
N VAL A 13 3.75 -19.28 23.66
CA VAL A 13 5.06 -18.63 23.45
C VAL A 13 5.45 -18.59 21.96
N ARG A 14 4.90 -19.48 21.13
CA ARG A 14 5.15 -19.52 19.69
C ARG A 14 4.17 -18.69 18.86
N LEU A 15 3.06 -18.26 19.43
CA LEU A 15 2.04 -17.50 18.72
C LEU A 15 2.55 -16.06 18.48
N PRO A 16 2.71 -15.63 17.22
CA PRO A 16 3.11 -14.26 16.94
C PRO A 16 2.06 -13.28 17.47
N SER A 17 2.51 -12.27 18.21
CA SER A 17 1.64 -11.18 18.63
C SER A 17 1.55 -10.10 17.55
N SER A 18 0.38 -9.49 17.43
CA SER A 18 0.14 -8.28 16.65
C SER A 18 -0.71 -7.33 17.49
N PHE A 19 -0.76 -6.05 17.12
CA PHE A 19 -1.55 -5.06 17.86
C PHE A 19 -3.01 -5.06 17.41
N LEU A 20 -3.24 -4.72 16.14
CA LEU A 20 -4.52 -4.78 15.46
C LEU A 20 -4.31 -5.37 14.07
N PRO A 21 -5.28 -6.12 13.53
CA PRO A 21 -5.23 -6.59 12.15
C PRO A 21 -5.42 -5.41 11.19
N ASP A 22 -4.75 -5.47 10.05
CA ASP A 22 -5.02 -4.57 8.94
C ASP A 22 -6.36 -4.95 8.29
N GLU A 23 -7.14 -3.94 7.91
CA GLU A 23 -8.42 -4.10 7.21
C GLU A 23 -8.34 -3.50 5.81
N ASP A 24 -9.09 -4.06 4.86
CA ASP A 24 -9.35 -3.39 3.59
C ASP A 24 -10.26 -2.19 3.89
N GLN A 25 -9.69 -0.99 3.94
CA GLN A 25 -10.43 0.26 4.20
C GLN A 25 -11.00 0.90 2.93
N GLY A 26 -10.97 0.21 1.78
CA GLY A 26 -11.38 0.73 0.49
C GLY A 26 -10.40 1.73 -0.14
N VAL A 27 -9.27 2.01 0.52
CA VAL A 27 -8.21 2.88 0.03
C VAL A 27 -6.84 2.32 0.41
N PHE A 28 -5.86 2.56 -0.44
CA PHE A 28 -4.45 2.32 -0.09
C PHE A 28 -3.54 3.35 -0.76
N LEU A 29 -2.31 3.42 -0.26
CA LEU A 29 -1.29 4.36 -0.73
C LEU A 29 -0.21 3.61 -1.50
N SER A 30 0.25 4.21 -2.59
CA SER A 30 1.39 3.72 -3.36
C SER A 30 2.42 4.83 -3.48
N MET A 31 3.68 4.55 -3.15
CA MET A 31 4.75 5.55 -3.14
C MET A 31 5.70 5.34 -4.32
N ALA A 32 6.04 6.43 -5.01
CA ALA A 32 7.04 6.45 -6.07
C ALA A 32 8.27 7.21 -5.58
N GLN A 33 9.39 6.51 -5.43
CA GLN A 33 10.66 7.11 -5.02
C GLN A 33 11.73 6.85 -6.06
N LEU A 34 12.19 7.91 -6.72
CA LEU A 34 13.25 7.87 -7.70
C LEU A 34 14.61 8.20 -7.04
N PRO A 35 15.73 7.81 -7.67
CA PRO A 35 17.07 8.18 -7.22
C PRO A 35 17.25 9.70 -7.06
N ALA A 36 18.17 10.09 -6.18
CA ALA A 36 18.50 11.50 -5.98
C ALA A 36 18.91 12.17 -7.30
N GLY A 37 18.42 13.40 -7.52
CA GLY A 37 18.65 14.14 -8.76
C GLY A 37 17.71 13.80 -9.92
N ALA A 38 16.75 12.88 -9.74
CA ALA A 38 15.68 12.70 -10.72
C ALA A 38 14.77 13.94 -10.79
N THR A 39 14.40 14.31 -12.01
CA THR A 39 13.54 15.47 -12.28
C THR A 39 12.07 15.13 -12.04
N GLN A 40 11.26 16.18 -11.86
CA GLN A 40 9.81 16.04 -11.69
C GLN A 40 9.15 15.33 -12.88
N GLU A 41 9.65 15.55 -14.09
CA GLU A 41 9.16 14.87 -15.31
C GLU A 41 9.38 13.35 -15.26
N ARG A 42 10.53 12.89 -14.76
CA ARG A 42 10.79 11.46 -14.60
C ARG A 42 9.88 10.83 -13.56
N THR A 43 9.63 11.54 -12.46
CA THR A 43 8.68 11.11 -11.43
C THR A 43 7.27 11.08 -11.98
N GLN A 44 6.88 12.05 -12.81
CA GLN A 44 5.57 12.07 -13.45
C GLN A 44 5.37 10.83 -14.33
N LYS A 45 6.36 10.48 -15.16
CA LYS A 45 6.27 9.26 -15.99
C LYS A 45 6.01 8.00 -15.18
N VAL A 46 6.67 7.86 -14.03
CA VAL A 46 6.47 6.70 -13.15
C VAL A 46 5.06 6.74 -12.52
N LEU A 47 4.60 7.91 -12.08
CA LEU A 47 3.23 8.06 -11.56
C LEU A 47 2.17 7.79 -12.62
N ASP A 48 2.42 8.19 -13.87
CA ASP A 48 1.53 7.91 -15.01
C ASP A 48 1.49 6.41 -15.31
N GLU A 49 2.64 5.73 -15.31
CA GLU A 49 2.71 4.27 -15.49
C GLU A 49 2.00 3.51 -14.36
N MET A 50 2.17 3.96 -13.12
CA MET A 50 1.44 3.40 -11.97
C MET A 50 -0.07 3.63 -12.10
N THR A 51 -0.48 4.83 -12.49
CA THR A 51 -1.89 5.17 -12.69
C THR A 51 -2.50 4.33 -13.80
N ASP A 52 -1.80 4.19 -14.94
CA ASP A 52 -2.23 3.35 -16.05
C ASP A 52 -2.34 1.88 -15.63
N TYR A 53 -1.39 1.36 -14.86
CA TYR A 53 -1.47 -0.01 -14.31
C TYR A 53 -2.77 -0.22 -13.52
N TYR A 54 -3.07 0.67 -12.58
CA TYR A 54 -4.26 0.54 -11.74
C TYR A 54 -5.56 0.69 -12.53
N LEU A 55 -5.61 1.61 -13.50
CA LEU A 55 -6.80 1.86 -14.30
C LEU A 55 -7.03 0.82 -15.41
N THR A 56 -5.97 0.15 -15.88
CA THR A 56 -6.08 -0.83 -16.98
C THR A 56 -6.11 -2.27 -16.50
N LYS A 57 -5.15 -2.67 -15.65
CA LYS A 57 -5.01 -4.05 -15.18
C LYS A 57 -5.88 -4.35 -13.97
N GLU A 58 -6.01 -3.38 -13.06
CA GLU A 58 -6.82 -3.50 -11.85
C GLU A 58 -8.19 -2.82 -11.96
N LYS A 59 -8.66 -2.54 -13.18
CA LYS A 59 -9.92 -1.81 -13.45
C LYS A 59 -11.17 -2.41 -12.78
N ALA A 60 -11.13 -3.70 -12.46
CA ALA A 60 -12.22 -4.39 -11.77
C ALA A 60 -12.30 -3.93 -10.31
N ASN A 61 -11.15 -3.69 -9.68
CA ASN A 61 -11.01 -3.42 -8.24
C ASN A 61 -10.83 -1.92 -7.93
N VAL A 62 -10.17 -1.17 -8.80
CA VAL A 62 -9.85 0.24 -8.59
C VAL A 62 -10.97 1.12 -9.14
N GLU A 63 -11.43 2.05 -8.32
CA GLU A 63 -12.40 3.09 -8.71
C GLU A 63 -11.69 4.34 -9.22
N SER A 64 -10.67 4.81 -8.49
CA SER A 64 -9.93 6.01 -8.89
C SER A 64 -8.51 6.03 -8.34
N VAL A 65 -7.64 6.78 -9.02
CA VAL A 65 -6.25 7.00 -8.64
C VAL A 65 -5.98 8.50 -8.59
N PHE A 66 -5.54 8.99 -7.44
CA PHE A 66 -5.13 10.38 -7.25
C PHE A 66 -3.61 10.43 -7.01
N ALA A 67 -2.87 10.75 -8.08
CA ALA A 67 -1.41 10.84 -8.04
C ALA A 67 -0.92 12.28 -7.77
N VAL A 68 0.01 12.43 -6.84
CA VAL A 68 0.64 13.69 -6.45
C VAL A 68 2.13 13.60 -6.70
N ASN A 69 2.62 14.42 -7.62
CA ASN A 69 4.04 14.54 -7.94
C ASN A 69 4.69 15.63 -7.07
N GLY A 70 5.87 15.35 -6.52
CA GLY A 70 6.62 16.28 -5.69
C GLY A 70 6.37 16.14 -4.18
N PHE A 71 5.45 15.25 -3.79
CA PHE A 71 5.08 14.97 -2.42
C PHE A 71 5.13 13.46 -2.16
N GLY A 72 5.86 13.07 -1.11
CA GLY A 72 5.88 11.71 -0.60
C GLY A 72 5.69 11.73 0.92
N PHE A 73 5.45 10.55 1.50
CA PHE A 73 5.24 10.44 2.95
C PHE A 73 6.46 10.90 3.77
N ALA A 74 7.65 10.73 3.21
CA ALA A 74 8.92 11.10 3.83
C ALA A 74 9.38 12.54 3.55
N GLY A 75 8.65 13.32 2.73
CA GLY A 75 9.02 14.71 2.42
C GLY A 75 8.61 15.21 1.04
N ARG A 76 9.14 16.37 0.64
CA ARG A 76 8.90 16.98 -0.66
C ARG A 76 10.18 16.97 -1.49
N GLY A 77 10.05 16.71 -2.80
CA GLY A 77 11.19 16.64 -3.70
C GLY A 77 10.79 16.22 -5.11
N GLN A 78 11.59 16.61 -6.11
CA GLN A 78 11.28 16.30 -7.51
C GLN A 78 11.33 14.81 -7.83
N ASN A 79 12.04 14.02 -7.01
CA ASN A 79 12.22 12.59 -7.16
C ASN A 79 11.23 11.75 -6.33
N THR A 80 10.19 12.36 -5.74
CA THR A 80 9.21 11.66 -4.90
C THR A 80 7.78 11.97 -5.32
N GLY A 81 6.91 10.98 -5.21
CA GLY A 81 5.49 11.07 -5.50
C GLY A 81 4.69 10.04 -4.71
N ILE A 82 3.40 10.30 -4.58
CA ILE A 82 2.45 9.38 -3.92
C ILE A 82 1.19 9.26 -4.76
N ALA A 83 0.62 8.07 -4.83
CA ALA A 83 -0.67 7.81 -5.43
C ALA A 83 -1.63 7.28 -4.35
N PHE A 84 -2.75 7.96 -4.20
CA PHE A 84 -3.88 7.54 -3.38
C PHE A 84 -4.81 6.73 -4.28
N VAL A 85 -4.96 5.45 -4.01
CA VAL A 85 -5.79 4.55 -4.80
C VAL A 85 -7.07 4.27 -4.02
N SER A 86 -8.21 4.62 -4.59
CA SER A 86 -9.52 4.25 -4.08
C SER A 86 -9.99 3.00 -4.79
N LEU A 87 -10.37 2.00 -4.01
CA LEU A 87 -11.00 0.78 -4.49
C LEU A 87 -12.51 0.99 -4.59
N LYS A 88 -13.18 0.09 -5.33
CA LYS A 88 -14.65 0.05 -5.40
C LYS A 88 -15.27 -0.37 -4.08
N ASP A 89 -16.59 -0.42 -3.99
CA ASP A 89 -17.24 -0.99 -2.81
C ASP A 89 -16.84 -2.47 -2.62
N TRP A 90 -16.80 -2.95 -1.37
CA TRP A 90 -16.46 -4.36 -1.11
C TRP A 90 -17.46 -5.34 -1.74
N SER A 91 -18.71 -4.95 -1.95
CA SER A 91 -19.71 -5.81 -2.60
C SER A 91 -19.47 -6.03 -4.09
N GLU A 92 -18.65 -5.17 -4.72
CA GLU A 92 -18.28 -5.26 -6.13
C GLU A 92 -16.91 -5.91 -6.35
N ARG A 93 -16.24 -6.36 -5.27
CA ARG A 93 -14.87 -6.88 -5.25
C ARG A 93 -14.76 -8.25 -4.59
#